data_AF-A0A523BCE9-F1
#
_entry.id   AF-A0A523BCE9-F1
#
_cell.length_a   1.000
_cell.length_b   1.000
_cell.length_c   1.000
_cell.angle_alpha   90.00
_cell.angle_beta   90.00
_cell.angle_gamma   90.00
#
_symmetry.space_group_name_H-M   'P 1'
#
loop_
_entity.id
_entity.type
_entity.pdbx_description
1 polymer ?
#
loop_
_entity_poly.entity_id
_entity_poly.type
_entity_poly.pdbx_seq_one_letter_code
_entity_poly.pdbx_strand_id
1 'polypeptide(L)'
;MELSAVFNIVYYFFDLIRSFISFIVENTILRGRPDLANSFSSAITLLITVTAIYILLVFVTAAKKAIGIVLLIGWALLILSLILAGFGI
;
A
#
# COMPACT_ATOMS: atom_id res chain seq x y z
N MET A 1 22.92 -0.27 9.33
CA MET A 1 22.30 0.92 8.75
C MET A 1 20.86 0.56 8.36
N GLU A 2 19.95 0.28 9.31
CA GLU A 2 18.85 -0.64 8.97
C GLU A 2 17.44 -0.14 9.28
N LEU A 3 17.16 0.42 10.46
CA LEU A 3 15.78 0.69 10.88
C LEU A 3 15.27 2.06 10.39
N SER A 4 16.12 3.08 10.46
CA SER A 4 15.75 4.47 10.12
C SER A 4 15.39 4.63 8.64
N ALA A 5 16.06 3.91 7.75
CA ALA A 5 15.76 3.94 6.31
C ALA A 5 14.37 3.37 6.01
N VAL A 6 14.02 2.23 6.63
CA VAL A 6 12.70 1.61 6.46
C VAL A 6 11.60 2.54 7.00
N PHE A 7 11.77 3.10 8.19
CA PHE A 7 10.81 4.06 8.74
C PHE A 7 10.65 5.30 7.85
N ASN A 8 11.75 5.83 7.30
CA ASN A 8 11.71 7.01 6.46
C ASN A 8 10.97 6.75 5.13
N ILE A 9 11.19 5.59 4.52
CA ILE A 9 10.46 5.18 3.30
C ILE A 9 8.97 5.04 3.59
N VAL A 10 8.60 4.34 4.67
CA VAL A 10 7.18 4.15 5.04
C VAL A 10 6.52 5.49 5.33
N TYR A 11 7.20 6.36 6.07
CA TYR A 11 6.71 7.71 6.36
C TYR A 11 6.54 8.56 5.09
N TYR A 12 7.50 8.51 4.18
CA TYR A 12 7.42 9.20 2.88
C TYR A 12 6.18 8.76 2.08
N PHE A 13 5.94 7.45 1.97
CA PHE A 13 4.75 6.96 1.27
C PHE A 13 3.46 7.32 1.98
N PHE A 14 3.43 7.24 3.31
CA PHE A 14 2.28 7.67 4.10
C PHE A 14 1.94 9.14 3.84
N ASP A 15 2.94 10.02 3.90
CA ASP A 15 2.74 11.46 3.72
C ASP A 15 2.34 11.79 2.28
N LEU A 16 2.91 11.11 1.29
CA LEU A 16 2.53 11.23 -0.11
C LEU A 16 1.05 10.87 -0.33
N ILE A 17 0.60 9.74 0.24
CA ILE A 17 -0.79 9.30 0.13
C ILE A 17 -1.71 10.30 0.85
N ARG A 18 -1.33 10.71 2.07
CA ARG A 18 -2.09 11.67 2.86
C ARG A 18 -2.26 13.00 2.10
N SER A 19 -1.18 13.55 1.58
CA SER A 19 -1.17 14.79 0.80
C SER A 19 -2.03 14.67 -0.46
N PHE A 20 -1.94 13.54 -1.17
CA PHE A 20 -2.76 13.30 -2.35
C PHE A 20 -4.26 13.26 -2.04
N ILE A 21 -4.66 12.57 -0.96
CA ILE A 21 -6.06 12.52 -0.54
C ILE A 21 -6.53 13.92 -0.09
N SER A 22 -5.73 14.64 0.70
CA SER A 22 -6.02 16.03 1.09
C SER A 22 -6.24 16.91 -0.14
N PHE A 23 -5.37 16.83 -1.14
CA PHE A 23 -5.50 17.57 -2.38
C PHE A 23 -6.82 17.27 -3.10
N ILE A 24 -7.23 16.00 -3.17
CA ILE A 24 -8.52 15.61 -3.77
C ILE A 24 -9.68 16.21 -2.97
N VAL A 25 -9.71 16.01 -1.66
CA VAL A 25 -10.81 16.47 -0.79
C VAL A 25 -10.94 18.00 -0.83
N GLU A 26 -9.82 18.72 -0.76
CA GLU A 26 -9.78 20.17 -0.83
C GLU A 26 -10.27 20.69 -2.19
N ASN A 27 -9.80 20.10 -3.30
CA ASN A 27 -10.16 20.58 -4.64
C ASN A 27 -11.55 20.15 -5.11
N THR A 28 -12.12 19.06 -4.57
CA THR A 28 -13.43 18.55 -4.98
C THR A 28 -14.54 18.97 -4.03
N ILE A 29 -14.42 18.63 -2.75
CA ILE A 29 -15.51 18.80 -1.78
C ILE A 29 -15.49 20.21 -1.17
N LEU A 30 -14.31 20.70 -0.79
CA LEU A 30 -14.19 21.93 -0.02
C LEU A 30 -14.19 23.20 -0.87
N ARG A 31 -13.80 23.09 -2.15
CA ARG A 31 -13.76 24.21 -3.10
C ARG A 31 -15.12 24.89 -3.33
N GLY A 32 -16.23 24.16 -3.15
CA GLY A 32 -17.58 24.68 -3.31
C GLY A 32 -18.25 25.16 -2.01
N ARG A 33 -17.74 24.78 -0.83
CA ARG A 33 -18.34 25.07 0.49
C ARG A 33 -17.28 25.17 1.60
N PRO A 34 -16.59 26.33 1.73
CA PRO A 34 -15.56 26.53 2.75
C PRO A 34 -16.08 26.45 4.19
N ASP A 35 -17.38 26.71 4.41
CA ASP A 35 -17.99 26.62 5.75
C ASP A 35 -17.99 25.18 6.28
N LEU A 36 -18.26 24.21 5.41
CA LEU A 36 -18.22 22.78 5.75
C LEU A 36 -16.79 22.31 6.01
N ALA A 37 -15.81 22.90 5.33
CA ALA A 37 -14.39 22.61 5.56
C ALA A 37 -14.01 22.88 7.01
N ASN A 38 -14.41 24.04 7.53
CA ASN A 38 -14.06 24.45 8.89
C ASN A 38 -14.82 23.64 9.95
N SER A 39 -16.10 23.37 9.74
CA SER A 39 -16.89 22.58 10.70
C SER A 39 -16.47 21.11 10.78
N PHE A 40 -16.03 20.50 9.67
CA PHE A 40 -15.71 19.07 9.61
C PHE A 40 -14.21 18.77 9.45
N SER A 41 -13.34 19.78 9.50
CA SER A 41 -11.89 19.67 9.33
C SER A 41 -11.27 18.52 10.15
N SER A 42 -11.65 18.42 11.43
CA SER A 42 -11.12 17.38 12.33
C SER A 42 -11.51 15.97 11.88
N ALA A 43 -12.79 15.76 11.54
CA ALA A 43 -13.30 14.48 11.07
C ALA A 43 -12.69 14.09 9.71
N ILE A 44 -12.57 15.06 8.80
CA ILE A 44 -11.95 14.88 7.49
C ILE A 44 -10.48 14.48 7.65
N THR A 45 -9.72 15.17 8.51
CA THR A 45 -8.31 14.86 8.75
C THR A 45 -8.12 13.45 9.30
N LEU A 46 -8.98 13.03 10.23
CA LEU A 46 -8.96 11.68 10.77
C LEU A 46 -9.25 10.65 9.68
N LEU A 47 -10.29 10.85 8.88
CA LEU A 47 -10.65 9.96 7.78
C LEU A 47 -9.51 9.85 6.77
N ILE A 48 -8.92 10.97 6.35
CA ILE A 48 -7.77 10.99 5.44
C ILE A 48 -6.60 10.16 6.00
N THR A 49 -6.30 10.33 7.29
CA THR A 49 -5.23 9.60 7.98
C THR A 49 -5.50 8.10 7.98
N VAL A 50 -6.72 7.68 8.36
CA VAL A 50 -7.11 6.27 8.37
C VAL A 50 -7.10 5.68 6.96
N THR A 51 -7.57 6.42 5.96
CA THR A 51 -7.52 6.00 4.54
C THR A 51 -6.09 5.83 4.04
N ALA A 52 -5.17 6.73 4.41
CA ALA A 52 -3.77 6.61 4.04
C ALA A 52 -3.14 5.33 4.60
N ILE A 53 -3.41 5.01 5.87
CA ILE A 53 -2.97 3.74 6.50
C ILE A 53 -3.58 2.55 5.77
N TYR A 54 -4.88 2.58 5.47
CA TYR A 54 -5.57 1.51 4.76
C TYR A 54 -4.94 1.23 3.39
N ILE A 55 -4.67 2.26 2.60
CA ILE A 55 -4.05 2.13 1.27
C ILE A 55 -2.66 1.50 1.37
N LEU A 56 -1.84 1.92 2.35
CA LEU A 56 -0.53 1.30 2.59
C LEU A 56 -0.65 -0.21 2.88
N LEU A 57 -1.59 -0.60 3.74
CA LEU A 57 -1.81 -2.01 4.08
C LEU A 57 -2.29 -2.83 2.88
N VAL A 58 -3.18 -2.26 2.07
CA VAL A 58 -3.64 -2.89 0.83
C VAL A 58 -2.47 -3.10 -0.14
N PHE A 59 -1.57 -2.12 -0.27
CA PHE A 59 -0.40 -2.24 -1.12
C PHE A 59 0.53 -3.37 -0.67
N VAL A 60 0.83 -3.47 0.64
CA VAL A 60 1.63 -4.56 1.20
C VAL A 60 0.95 -5.91 0.98
N THR A 61 -0.37 -5.98 1.13
CA THR A 61 -1.14 -7.21 0.93
C THR A 61 -1.12 -7.64 -0.54
N ALA A 62 -1.24 -6.69 -1.47
CA ALA A 62 -1.15 -6.94 -2.91
C ALA A 62 0.25 -7.44 -3.30
N ALA A 63 1.31 -6.81 -2.79
CA ALA A 63 2.68 -7.24 -2.99
C ALA A 63 2.91 -8.66 -2.45
N LYS A 64 2.42 -8.95 -1.24
CA LYS A 64 2.46 -10.30 -0.65
C LYS A 64 1.78 -11.34 -1.54
N LYS A 65 0.61 -11.02 -2.10
CA LYS A 65 -0.12 -11.92 -3.01
C LYS A 65 0.68 -12.20 -4.29
N ALA A 66 1.26 -11.17 -4.90
CA ALA A 66 2.09 -11.31 -6.09
C ALA A 66 3.32 -12.19 -5.83
N ILE A 67 4.05 -11.92 -4.73
CA ILE A 67 5.21 -12.72 -4.33
C ILE A 67 4.80 -14.17 -4.05
N GLY A 68 3.66 -14.40 -3.40
CA GLY A 68 3.13 -15.74 -3.13
C GLY A 68 2.90 -16.55 -4.41
N ILE A 69 2.38 -15.92 -5.47
CA ILE A 69 2.19 -16.58 -6.77
C ILE A 69 3.54 -16.96 -7.39
N VAL A 70 4.50 -16.05 -7.40
CA VAL A 70 5.86 -16.31 -7.93
C VAL A 70 6.54 -17.45 -7.17
N LEU A 71 6.42 -17.47 -5.84
CA LEU A 71 6.96 -18.55 -5.02
C LEU A 71 6.31 -19.89 -5.35
N LEU A 72 4.99 -19.92 -5.50
CA LEU A 72 4.27 -21.15 -5.84
C LEU A 72 4.76 -21.72 -7.18
N ILE A 73 4.87 -20.88 -8.20
CA ILE A 73 5.40 -21.28 -9.52
C ILE A 73 6.85 -21.78 -9.39
N GLY A 74 7.69 -21.04 -8.67
CA GLY A 74 9.09 -21.42 -8.46
C GLY A 74 9.23 -22.79 -7.82
N TRP A 75 8.46 -23.05 -6.76
CA TRP A 75 8.47 -24.36 -6.10
C TRP A 75 7.88 -25.47 -6.96
N ALA A 76 6.81 -25.21 -7.71
CA ALA A 76 6.21 -26.19 -8.62
C ALA A 76 7.21 -26.62 -9.71
N LEU A 77 7.91 -25.66 -10.33
CA LEU A 77 8.96 -25.93 -11.32
C LEU A 77 10.13 -26.71 -10.73
N LEU A 78 10.55 -26.37 -9.51
CA LEU A 78 11.63 -27.06 -8.81
C LEU A 78 11.26 -28.52 -8.56
N ILE A 79 10.06 -28.78 -8.03
CA ILE A 79 9.55 -30.14 -7.80
C ILE A 79 9.48 -30.92 -9.11
N LEU A 80 8.96 -30.33 -10.18
CA LEU A 80 8.92 -30.96 -11.51
C LEU A 80 10.32 -31.34 -12.00
N SER A 81 11.29 -30.42 -11.86
CA SER A 81 12.68 -30.68 -12.25
C SER A 81 13.31 -31.82 -11.46
N LEU A 82 13.04 -31.91 -10.16
CA LEU A 82 13.55 -33.01 -9.32
C LEU A 82 12.96 -34.35 -9.71
N ILE A 83 11.66 -34.38 -10.03
CA ILE A 83 10.98 -35.59 -10.48
C ILE A 83 11.59 -36.06 -11.81
N LEU A 84 11.72 -35.15 -12.78
CA LEU A 84 12.29 -35.48 -14.11
C LEU A 84 13.73 -36.02 -13.98
N ALA A 85 14.57 -35.31 -13.23
CA ALA A 85 15.94 -35.75 -12.96
C ALA A 85 15.99 -37.11 -12.24
N GLY A 86 15.06 -37.37 -11.32
CA GLY A 86 14.93 -38.66 -10.63
C GLY A 86 14.51 -39.81 -11.55
N PHE A 87 13.77 -39.53 -12.63
CA PHE A 87 13.42 -40.51 -13.67
C PHE A 87 14.51 -40.70 -14.73
N GLY A 88 15.63 -39.98 -14.63
CA GLY A 88 16.77 -40.12 -15.56
C GLY A 88 16.51 -39.53 -16.95
N ILE A 89 15.55 -38.61 -17.07
CA ILE A 89 15.27 -37.78 -18.24
C ILE A 89 15.88 -36.40 -18.00
#